data_AF-A0A376FAZ5-F1
#
_entry.id   AF-A0A376FAZ5-F1
#
_cell.length_a   1.000
_cell.length_b   1.000
_cell.length_c   1.000
_cell.angle_alpha   90.00
_cell.angle_beta   90.00
_cell.angle_gamma   90.00
#
_symmetry.space_group_name_H-M   'P 1'
#
loop_
_entity.id
_entity.type
_entity.pdbx_description
1 polymer ?
#
loop_
_entity_poly.entity_id
_entity_poly.type
_entity_poly.pdbx_seq_one_letter_code
_entity_poly.pdbx_strand_id
1 'polypeptide(L)'
;MPVHSTAFRPIEDAALCRNPFRIFTSLLRLELIENVALRERAAEILSHRNIFTPRCLELIDLHESEGHFTDAQAHEFVHEALETFRWHRHATVDQETYLALSNEHRLIADVVCFPGCHINHLTPRTLDIDRVQELMPKYGIEPKILIEGPPRREVPVLLRQTSFKALEEPVLFAGET
;
A
#
# COMPACT_ATOMS: atom_id res chain seq x y z
N MET A 1 12.61 -10.02 -0.04
CA MET A 1 11.48 -9.27 0.56
C MET A 1 10.76 -10.20 1.54
N PRO A 2 10.55 -9.81 2.81
CA PRO A 2 9.94 -10.67 3.83
C PRO A 2 8.40 -10.70 3.74
N VAL A 3 7.84 -10.89 2.55
CA VAL A 3 6.38 -10.84 2.31
C VAL A 3 5.93 -11.93 1.34
N HIS A 4 4.66 -12.26 1.42
CA HIS A 4 3.89 -12.89 0.35
C HIS A 4 2.63 -12.07 0.08
N SER A 5 2.03 -12.21 -1.11
CA SER A 5 1.05 -11.23 -1.57
C SER A 5 -0.03 -11.85 -2.45
N THR A 6 -1.15 -11.13 -2.55
CA THR A 6 -2.26 -11.42 -3.46
C THR A 6 -2.82 -10.14 -4.06
N ALA A 7 -3.73 -10.24 -5.03
CA ALA A 7 -4.42 -9.10 -5.62
C ALA A 7 -5.94 -9.22 -5.46
N PHE A 8 -6.55 -8.25 -4.77
CA PHE A 8 -8.00 -8.08 -4.67
C PHE A 8 -8.52 -7.32 -5.88
N ARG A 9 -9.48 -7.91 -6.59
CA ARG A 9 -9.99 -7.37 -7.85
C ARG A 9 -11.34 -7.97 -8.25
N PRO A 10 -12.11 -7.27 -9.12
CA PRO A 10 -13.20 -7.91 -9.85
C PRO A 10 -12.70 -9.07 -10.72
N ILE A 11 -13.52 -10.10 -10.87
CA ILE A 11 -13.22 -11.30 -11.69
C ILE A 11 -14.19 -11.49 -12.87
N GLU A 12 -15.35 -10.85 -12.83
CA GLU A 12 -16.35 -10.92 -13.90
C GLU A 12 -16.04 -9.90 -15.00
N ASP A 13 -16.26 -10.30 -16.25
CA ASP A 13 -15.97 -9.48 -17.43
C ASP A 13 -16.72 -8.14 -17.39
N ALA A 14 -18.01 -8.15 -17.05
CA ALA A 14 -18.83 -6.94 -16.97
C ALA A 14 -18.32 -5.98 -15.89
N ALA A 15 -17.90 -6.50 -14.73
CA ALA A 15 -17.34 -5.71 -13.65
C ALA A 15 -15.98 -5.11 -14.02
N LEU A 16 -15.10 -5.90 -14.66
CA LEU A 16 -13.81 -5.46 -15.16
C LEU A 16 -13.94 -4.36 -16.23
N CYS A 17 -14.92 -4.49 -17.15
CA CYS A 17 -15.22 -3.47 -18.15
C CYS A 17 -15.72 -2.16 -17.52
N ARG A 18 -16.49 -2.26 -16.42
CA ARG A 18 -17.03 -1.08 -15.72
C ARG A 18 -15.95 -0.35 -14.92
N ASN A 19 -15.20 -1.07 -14.08
CA ASN A 19 -14.11 -0.51 -13.28
C ASN A 19 -13.11 -1.61 -12.86
N PRO A 20 -11.90 -1.67 -13.48
CA PRO A 20 -10.89 -2.69 -13.19
C PRO A 20 -9.96 -2.31 -12.02
N PHE A 21 -10.49 -1.67 -10.98
CA PHE A 21 -9.73 -1.32 -9.79
C PHE A 21 -9.17 -2.57 -9.10
N ARG A 22 -7.91 -2.48 -8.66
CA ARG A 22 -7.13 -3.60 -8.13
C ARG A 22 -6.30 -3.11 -6.96
N ILE A 23 -6.23 -3.88 -5.89
CA ILE A 23 -5.33 -3.65 -4.76
C ILE A 23 -4.40 -4.85 -4.63
N PHE A 24 -3.09 -4.62 -4.71
CA PHE A 24 -2.08 -5.62 -4.41
C PHE A 24 -1.75 -5.56 -2.92
N THR A 25 -2.06 -6.62 -2.18
CA THR A 25 -1.96 -6.66 -0.73
C THR A 25 -0.89 -7.66 -0.32
N SER A 26 0.09 -7.19 0.45
CA SER A 26 1.19 -8.01 0.96
C SER A 26 1.06 -8.21 2.46
N LEU A 27 1.29 -9.43 2.92
CA LEU A 27 1.38 -9.77 4.34
C LEU A 27 2.86 -9.92 4.73
N LEU A 28 3.27 -9.18 5.76
CA LEU A 28 4.60 -9.28 6.36
C LEU A 28 4.76 -10.63 7.07
N ARG A 29 5.86 -11.32 6.77
CA ARG A 29 6.25 -12.59 7.39
C ARG A 29 7.30 -12.35 8.47
N LEU A 30 6.84 -12.15 9.71
CA LEU A 30 7.70 -11.86 10.86
C LEU A 30 8.72 -12.96 11.12
N GLU A 31 8.40 -14.21 10.81
CA GLU A 31 9.31 -15.37 10.92
C GLU A 31 10.56 -15.27 10.04
N LEU A 32 10.56 -14.36 9.05
CA LEU A 32 11.72 -14.06 8.21
C LEU A 32 12.62 -12.96 8.79
N ILE A 33 12.26 -12.38 9.93
CA ILE A 33 13.13 -11.47 10.69
C ILE A 33 14.11 -12.31 11.52
N GLU A 34 15.40 -12.25 11.18
CA GLU A 34 16.44 -13.09 11.79
C GLU A 34 16.69 -12.72 13.26
N ASN A 35 16.71 -11.42 13.57
CA ASN A 35 16.85 -10.93 14.93
C ASN A 35 15.60 -11.23 15.76
N VAL A 36 15.71 -12.20 16.67
CA VAL A 36 14.59 -12.68 17.49
C VAL A 36 13.98 -11.58 18.35
N ALA A 37 14.81 -10.76 19.02
CA ALA A 37 14.33 -9.69 19.88
C ALA A 37 13.57 -8.63 19.06
N LEU A 38 14.08 -8.27 17.88
CA LEU A 38 13.42 -7.32 17.00
C LEU A 38 12.13 -7.87 16.40
N ARG A 39 12.09 -9.16 16.08
CA ARG A 39 10.88 -9.86 15.63
C ARG A 39 9.79 -9.84 16.69
N GLU A 40 10.14 -10.13 17.94
CA GLU A 40 9.20 -10.07 19.07
C GLU A 40 8.69 -8.65 19.29
N ARG A 41 9.59 -7.66 19.22
CA ARG A 41 9.21 -6.25 19.29
C ARG A 41 8.26 -5.84 18.16
N ALA A 42 8.53 -6.26 16.92
CA ALA A 42 7.65 -6.00 15.79
C ALA A 42 6.26 -6.64 15.98
N ALA A 43 6.21 -7.89 16.47
CA ALA A 43 4.95 -8.57 16.78
C ALA A 43 4.15 -7.83 17.85
N GLU A 44 4.80 -7.37 18.92
CA GLU A 44 4.19 -6.59 19.99
C GLU A 44 3.58 -5.29 19.45
N ILE A 45 4.34 -4.49 18.67
CA ILE A 45 3.85 -3.24 18.07
C ILE A 45 2.62 -3.51 17.20
N LEU A 46 2.70 -4.54 16.35
CA LEU A 46 1.60 -4.92 15.45
C LEU A 46 0.36 -5.42 16.21
N SER A 47 0.50 -6.05 17.37
CA SER A 47 -0.63 -6.55 18.16
C SER A 47 -1.46 -5.46 18.83
N HIS A 48 -0.89 -4.28 19.04
CA HIS A 48 -1.56 -3.17 19.73
C HIS A 48 -2.31 -2.21 18.80
N ARG A 49 -2.16 -2.37 17.48
CA ARG A 49 -2.78 -1.44 16.51
C ARG A 49 -4.14 -1.94 16.05
N ASN A 50 -5.03 -0.99 15.77
CA ASN A 50 -6.23 -1.21 15.00
C ASN A 50 -6.18 -0.31 13.76
N ILE A 51 -6.15 -0.91 12.57
CA ILE A 51 -5.99 -0.19 11.30
C ILE A 51 -7.33 0.24 10.68
N PHE A 52 -8.44 -0.25 11.24
CA PHE A 52 -9.79 0.08 10.80
C PHE A 52 -10.46 0.99 11.83
N THR A 53 -11.21 1.98 11.35
CA THR A 53 -12.07 2.74 12.25
C THR A 53 -13.15 1.83 12.82
N PRO A 54 -13.66 2.09 14.04
CA PRO A 54 -14.77 1.32 14.59
C PRO A 54 -15.99 1.29 13.65
N ARG A 55 -16.27 2.43 13.00
CA ARG A 55 -17.39 2.55 12.07
C ARG A 55 -17.20 1.74 10.79
N CYS A 56 -15.98 1.64 10.26
CA CYS A 56 -15.66 0.77 9.13
C CYS A 56 -16.01 -0.69 9.45
N LEU A 57 -15.65 -1.17 10.64
CA LEU A 57 -15.96 -2.54 11.09
C LEU A 57 -17.47 -2.77 11.24
N GLU A 58 -18.19 -1.83 11.87
CA GLU A 58 -19.65 -1.91 11.99
C GLU A 58 -20.36 -2.00 10.63
N LEU A 59 -19.88 -1.26 9.63
CA LEU A 59 -20.43 -1.28 8.27
C LEU A 59 -20.13 -2.61 7.57
N ILE A 60 -18.97 -3.22 7.79
CA ILE A 60 -18.66 -4.56 7.29
C ILE A 60 -19.64 -5.59 7.88
N ASP A 61 -19.81 -5.60 9.20
CA ASP A 61 -20.74 -6.51 9.89
C ASP A 61 -22.18 -6.32 9.38
N LEU A 62 -22.59 -5.06 9.17
CA LEU A 62 -23.90 -4.74 8.61
C LEU A 62 -24.08 -5.33 7.21
N HIS A 63 -23.09 -5.13 6.32
CA HIS A 63 -23.14 -5.68 4.97
C HIS A 63 -23.16 -7.22 4.96
N GLU A 64 -22.41 -7.87 5.84
CA GLU A 64 -22.42 -9.33 5.97
C GLU A 64 -23.80 -9.85 6.44
N SER A 65 -24.47 -9.10 7.32
CA SER A 65 -25.78 -9.47 7.83
C SER A 65 -26.94 -9.21 6.84
N GLU A 66 -26.92 -8.07 6.13
CA GLU A 66 -28.00 -7.64 5.23
C GLU A 66 -27.75 -8.04 3.77
N GLY A 67 -26.50 -8.36 3.41
CA GLY A 67 -26.08 -8.72 2.06
C GLY A 67 -26.01 -7.56 1.06
N HIS A 68 -26.27 -6.33 1.50
CA HIS A 68 -26.24 -5.14 0.65
C HIS A 68 -26.07 -3.85 1.48
N PHE A 69 -25.73 -2.75 0.79
CA PHE A 69 -25.80 -1.41 1.35
C PHE A 69 -26.85 -0.57 0.61
N THR A 70 -27.45 0.37 1.33
CA THR A 70 -28.05 1.58 0.75
C THR A 70 -26.97 2.51 0.22
N ASP A 71 -27.35 3.46 -0.65
CA ASP A 71 -26.40 4.43 -1.20
C ASP A 71 -25.70 5.26 -0.11
N ALA A 72 -26.42 5.66 0.94
CA ALA A 72 -25.84 6.41 2.05
C ALA A 72 -24.81 5.58 2.84
N GLN A 73 -25.11 4.31 3.13
CA GLN A 73 -24.17 3.41 3.80
C GLN A 73 -22.94 3.11 2.94
N ALA A 74 -23.11 2.96 1.63
CA ALA A 74 -21.98 2.74 0.71
C ALA A 74 -21.05 3.96 0.65
N HIS A 75 -21.59 5.18 0.62
CA HIS A 75 -20.79 6.40 0.68
C HIS A 75 -20.06 6.53 2.02
N GLU A 76 -20.75 6.26 3.13
CA GLU A 76 -20.13 6.25 4.47
C GLU A 76 -18.99 5.22 4.55
N PHE A 77 -19.22 4.00 4.05
CA PHE A 77 -18.23 2.94 4.04
C PHE A 77 -16.97 3.33 3.25
N VAL A 78 -17.12 3.97 2.08
CA VAL A 78 -15.97 4.47 1.31
C VAL A 78 -15.18 5.49 2.12
N HIS A 79 -15.84 6.43 2.80
CA HIS A 79 -15.17 7.42 3.62
C HIS A 79 -14.40 6.79 4.80
N GLU A 80 -15.03 5.87 5.53
CA GLU A 80 -14.41 5.19 6.68
C GLU A 80 -13.27 4.26 6.26
N ALA A 81 -13.42 3.51 5.15
CA ALA A 81 -12.36 2.65 4.64
C ALA A 81 -11.15 3.42 4.10
N LEU A 82 -11.35 4.64 3.59
CA LEU A 82 -10.24 5.49 3.12
C LEU A 82 -9.29 5.89 4.26
N GLU A 83 -9.77 6.01 5.50
CA GLU A 83 -8.92 6.33 6.65
C GLU A 83 -7.86 5.26 6.93
N THR A 84 -8.14 3.98 6.63
CA THR A 84 -7.16 2.89 6.76
C THR A 84 -5.90 3.08 5.91
N PHE A 85 -6.03 3.79 4.77
CA PHE A 85 -4.95 3.98 3.80
C PHE A 85 -4.35 5.39 3.83
N ARG A 86 -4.81 6.25 4.74
CA ARG A 86 -4.31 7.62 4.87
C ARG A 86 -2.85 7.61 5.33
N TRP A 87 -2.05 8.50 4.75
CA TRP A 87 -0.68 8.71 5.23
C TRP A 87 -0.67 9.47 6.55
N HIS A 88 0.08 8.96 7.53
CA HIS A 88 0.33 9.60 8.81
C HIS A 88 1.84 9.77 8.98
N ARG A 89 2.28 11.02 9.16
CA ARG A 89 3.71 11.35 9.31
C ARG A 89 4.32 10.91 10.65
N HIS A 90 3.48 10.68 11.66
CA HIS A 90 3.93 10.29 13.00
C HIS A 90 4.09 8.78 13.08
N ALA A 91 5.29 8.32 13.42
CA ALA A 91 5.54 6.94 13.74
C ALA A 91 4.90 6.56 15.10
N THR A 92 4.52 5.30 15.25
CA THR A 92 3.96 4.73 16.49
C THR A 92 5.04 4.20 17.44
N VAL A 93 6.31 4.42 17.08
CA VAL A 93 7.48 3.93 17.81
C VAL A 93 8.49 5.06 17.97
N ASP A 94 9.45 4.89 18.87
CA ASP A 94 10.59 5.79 19.00
C ASP A 94 11.57 5.66 17.81
N GLN A 95 12.45 6.64 17.67
CA GLN A 95 13.42 6.72 16.57
C GLN A 95 14.40 5.53 16.56
N GLU A 96 14.83 5.06 17.73
CA GLU A 96 15.77 3.94 17.84
C GLU A 96 15.13 2.65 17.30
N THR A 97 13.90 2.36 17.73
CA THR A 97 13.11 1.23 17.22
C THR A 97 12.88 1.33 15.71
N TYR A 98 12.53 2.50 15.20
CA TYR A 98 12.35 2.71 13.76
C TYR A 98 13.64 2.43 12.97
N LEU A 99 14.77 2.95 13.44
CA LEU A 99 16.07 2.74 12.80
C LEU A 99 16.49 1.27 12.84
N ALA A 100 16.26 0.57 13.95
CA ALA A 100 16.52 -0.87 14.06
C ALA A 100 15.73 -1.68 13.03
N LEU A 101 14.42 -1.45 12.91
CA LEU A 101 13.56 -2.13 11.94
C LEU A 101 13.92 -1.76 10.49
N SER A 102 14.29 -0.51 10.24
CA SER A 102 14.67 -0.02 8.91
C SER A 102 16.01 -0.61 8.44
N ASN A 103 16.96 -0.77 9.37
CA ASN A 103 18.26 -1.40 9.11
C ASN A 103 18.13 -2.88 8.78
N GLU A 104 17.18 -3.60 9.38
CA GLU A 104 16.88 -4.97 8.94
C GLU A 104 16.29 -4.97 7.53
N HIS A 105 15.22 -4.21 7.31
CA HIS A 105 14.66 -4.02 5.98
C HIS A 105 13.70 -2.83 5.97
N ARG A 106 13.86 -1.90 5.03
CA ARG A 106 12.97 -0.70 4.91
C ARG A 106 11.47 -1.04 4.93
N LEU A 107 11.05 -2.09 4.23
CA LEU A 107 9.66 -2.59 4.27
C LEU A 107 9.16 -2.97 5.67
N ILE A 108 10.03 -3.51 6.54
CA ILE A 108 9.61 -3.87 7.91
C ILE A 108 9.24 -2.59 8.67
N ALA A 109 10.10 -1.56 8.64
CA ALA A 109 9.80 -0.28 9.25
C ALA A 109 8.53 0.36 8.66
N ASP A 110 8.37 0.32 7.34
CA ASP A 110 7.19 0.83 6.62
C ASP A 110 5.87 0.20 7.09
N VAL A 111 5.89 -1.11 7.39
CA VAL A 111 4.70 -1.84 7.83
C VAL A 111 4.48 -1.73 9.34
N VAL A 112 5.54 -1.75 10.15
CA VAL A 112 5.45 -1.89 11.61
C VAL A 112 5.32 -0.54 12.32
N CYS A 113 5.98 0.51 11.82
CA CYS A 113 6.17 1.75 12.57
C CYS A 113 5.06 2.79 12.38
N PHE A 114 4.01 2.49 11.61
CA PHE A 114 2.96 3.43 11.25
C PHE A 114 1.57 2.96 11.71
N PRO A 115 0.64 3.88 11.99
CA PRO A 115 -0.67 3.54 12.56
C PRO A 115 -1.57 2.74 11.60
N GLY A 116 -1.41 2.92 10.29
CA GLY A 116 -2.22 2.27 9.26
C GLY A 116 -1.37 1.65 8.15
N CYS A 117 -2.04 1.15 7.11
CA CYS A 117 -1.41 0.60 5.92
C CYS A 117 -1.53 1.59 4.76
N HIS A 118 -0.77 2.67 4.84
CA HIS A 118 -0.81 3.76 3.87
C HIS A 118 -0.52 3.28 2.43
N ILE A 119 -0.97 4.06 1.45
CA ILE A 119 -0.76 3.75 0.04
C ILE A 119 0.73 3.75 -0.30
N ASN A 120 1.26 2.60 -0.72
CA ASN A 120 2.64 2.51 -1.21
C ASN A 120 2.82 3.19 -2.57
N HIS A 121 1.88 2.99 -3.49
CA HIS A 121 1.77 3.71 -4.77
C HIS A 121 0.39 3.50 -5.39
N LEU A 122 -0.07 4.46 -6.21
CA LEU A 122 -1.21 4.31 -7.11
C LEU A 122 -0.73 4.36 -8.56
N THR A 123 -0.94 3.27 -9.29
CA THR A 123 -0.41 3.11 -10.65
C THR A 123 -1.50 3.33 -11.70
N PRO A 124 -1.44 4.43 -12.49
CA PRO A 124 -2.34 4.61 -13.62
C PRO A 124 -1.98 3.68 -14.78
N ARG A 125 -2.93 3.46 -15.69
CA ARG A 125 -2.71 2.70 -16.93
C ARG A 125 -2.32 3.64 -18.07
N THR A 126 -1.28 3.28 -18.82
CA THR A 126 -0.91 3.94 -20.10
C THR A 126 -1.00 2.95 -21.27
N LEU A 127 -1.17 3.49 -22.48
CA LEU A 127 -1.14 2.73 -23.74
C LEU A 127 0.28 2.60 -24.32
N ASP A 128 1.16 3.57 -24.07
CA ASP A 128 2.56 3.54 -24.48
C ASP A 128 3.44 4.00 -23.30
N ILE A 129 4.07 3.03 -22.65
CA ILE A 129 4.95 3.28 -21.49
C ILE A 129 6.27 3.93 -21.91
N ASP A 130 6.78 3.63 -23.11
CA ASP A 130 8.03 4.21 -23.60
C ASP A 130 7.82 5.72 -23.80
N ARG A 131 6.68 6.09 -24.42
CA ARG A 131 6.32 7.49 -24.59
C ARG A 131 6.11 8.22 -23.26
N VAL A 132 5.47 7.57 -22.28
CA VAL A 132 5.31 8.18 -20.95
C VAL A 132 6.67 8.39 -20.27
N GLN A 133 7.56 7.39 -20.31
CA GLN A 133 8.89 7.50 -19.69
C GLN A 133 9.73 8.64 -20.31
N GLU A 134 9.70 8.81 -21.63
CA GLU A 134 10.35 9.96 -22.31
C GLU A 134 9.79 11.32 -21.89
N LEU A 135 8.50 11.39 -21.59
CA LEU A 135 7.83 12.63 -21.22
C LEU A 135 8.02 12.99 -19.74
N MET A 136 8.19 12.00 -18.85
CA MET A 136 8.31 12.20 -17.40
C MET A 136 9.29 13.32 -17.01
N PRO A 137 10.53 13.40 -17.55
CA PRO A 137 11.47 14.48 -17.21
C PRO A 137 10.95 15.89 -17.55
N LYS A 138 10.15 16.02 -18.62
CA LYS A 138 9.54 17.31 -19.02
C LYS A 138 8.50 17.80 -18.02
N TYR A 139 7.98 16.90 -17.18
CA TYR A 139 7.03 17.19 -16.11
C TYR A 139 7.70 17.12 -14.72
N GLY A 140 9.03 17.16 -14.64
CA GLY A 140 9.76 17.14 -13.38
C GLY A 140 9.77 15.77 -12.68
N ILE A 141 9.44 14.70 -13.40
CA ILE A 141 9.46 13.33 -12.88
C ILE A 141 10.70 12.63 -13.42
N GLU A 142 11.57 12.13 -12.54
CA GLU A 142 12.74 11.34 -12.93
C GLU A 142 12.43 9.83 -12.82
N PRO A 143 12.12 9.14 -13.94
CA PRO A 143 11.84 7.71 -13.90
C PRO A 143 13.12 6.90 -13.76
N LYS A 144 13.00 5.71 -13.18
CA LYS A 144 14.04 4.68 -13.34
C LYS A 144 14.21 4.39 -14.83
N ILE A 145 15.45 4.18 -15.25
CA ILE A 145 15.79 3.81 -16.63
C ILE A 145 15.15 2.48 -17.01
N LEU A 146 15.17 1.51 -16.08
CA LEU A 146 14.66 0.17 -16.32
C LEU A 146 13.11 0.16 -16.41
N ILE A 147 12.60 -0.42 -17.49
CA ILE A 147 11.21 -0.86 -17.60
C ILE A 147 11.18 -2.37 -17.33
N GLU A 148 10.43 -2.78 -16.33
CA GLU A 148 10.20 -4.18 -15.99
C GLU A 148 9.13 -4.80 -16.89
N GLY A 149 9.18 -6.12 -17.06
CA GLY A 149 8.29 -6.87 -17.94
C GLY A 149 8.93 -7.24 -19.28
N PRO A 150 8.14 -7.71 -20.27
CA PRO A 150 8.66 -8.07 -21.59
C PRO A 150 9.15 -6.83 -22.36
N PRO A 151 10.03 -7.01 -23.38
CA PRO A 151 10.46 -5.91 -24.25
C PRO A 151 9.28 -5.34 -25.05
N ARG A 152 9.50 -4.20 -25.73
CA ARG A 152 8.50 -3.59 -26.64
C ARG A 152 8.11 -4.59 -27.73
N ARG A 153 6.79 -4.67 -28.00
CA ARG A 153 6.17 -5.57 -28.98
C ARG A 153 5.03 -4.86 -29.68
N GLU A 154 4.73 -5.26 -30.91
CA GLU A 154 3.54 -4.81 -31.63
C GLU A 154 2.24 -5.28 -30.95
N VAL A 155 2.27 -6.50 -30.40
CA VAL A 155 1.19 -7.06 -29.57
C VAL A 155 1.73 -7.25 -28.14
N PRO A 156 1.42 -6.31 -27.22
CA PRO A 156 1.86 -6.41 -25.82
C PRO A 156 1.33 -7.67 -25.14
N VAL A 157 2.14 -8.24 -24.26
CA VAL A 157 1.76 -9.38 -23.41
C VAL A 157 2.06 -9.04 -21.95
N LEU A 158 1.29 -9.62 -21.02
CA LEU A 158 1.35 -9.29 -19.60
C LEU A 158 1.25 -7.77 -19.38
N LEU A 159 2.23 -7.19 -18.68
CA LEU A 159 2.35 -5.75 -18.47
C LEU A 159 3.82 -5.35 -18.47
N ARG A 160 4.05 -4.07 -18.76
CA ARG A 160 5.32 -3.38 -18.56
C ARG A 160 5.12 -2.29 -17.51
N GLN A 161 6.09 -2.08 -16.64
CA GLN A 161 6.01 -1.07 -15.60
C GLN A 161 7.36 -0.39 -15.36
N THR A 162 7.31 0.83 -14.84
CA THR A 162 8.48 1.55 -14.31
C THR A 162 8.07 2.26 -13.02
N SER A 163 9.06 2.75 -12.29
CA SER A 163 8.85 3.46 -11.02
C SER A 163 9.67 4.74 -11.01
N PHE A 164 9.28 5.69 -10.17
CA PHE A 164 10.00 6.92 -9.91
C PHE A 164 9.86 7.26 -8.44
N LYS A 165 10.76 8.12 -7.93
CA LYS A 165 10.60 8.69 -6.60
C LYS A 165 9.64 9.85 -6.68
N ALA A 166 8.45 9.73 -6.07
CA ALA A 166 7.42 10.75 -6.16
C ALA A 166 7.65 11.90 -5.18
N LEU A 167 7.84 11.57 -3.90
CA LEU A 167 7.98 12.53 -2.80
C LEU A 167 8.95 11.97 -1.75
N GLU A 168 9.64 12.86 -1.03
CA GLU A 168 10.26 12.55 0.25
C GLU A 168 9.34 13.07 1.35
N GLU A 169 8.94 12.19 2.27
CA GLU A 169 8.12 12.58 3.40
C GLU A 169 8.91 12.43 4.70
N PRO A 170 8.95 13.46 5.55
CA PRO A 170 9.57 13.35 6.86
C PRO A 170 8.74 12.42 7.75
N VAL A 171 9.43 11.54 8.48
CA VAL A 171 8.87 10.73 9.56
C VAL A 171 9.15 11.46 10.87
N LEU A 172 8.11 11.70 11.65
CA LEU A 172 8.18 12.36 12.95
C LEU A 172 8.06 11.33 14.07
N PHE A 173 8.87 11.47 15.11
CA PHE A 173 8.82 10.64 16.31
C PHE A 173 8.20 11.39 17.49
N ALA A 174 7.70 10.65 18.48
CA ALA A 174 7.08 11.26 19.66
C ALA A 174 8.07 12.20 20.37
N GLY A 175 7.69 13.47 20.53
CA GLY A 175 8.52 14.52 21.13
C GLY A 175 9.27 15.41 20.12
N GLU A 176 9.18 15.11 18.83
CA GLU A 176 9.63 15.99 17.74
C GLU A 176 8.47 16.88 17.27
N THR A 177 8.78 18.14 16.94
CA THR A 177 7.83 19.12 16.36
C THR A 177 8.18 19.44 14.92
#